data_AF-A0A537PDQ2-F1
#
_entry.id   AF-A0A537PDQ2-F1
#
_cell.length_a   1.000
_cell.length_b   1.000
_cell.length_c   1.000
_cell.angle_alpha   90.00
_cell.angle_beta   90.00
_cell.angle_gamma   90.00
#
_symmetry.space_group_name_H-M   'P 1'
#
loop_
_entity.id
_entity.type
_entity.pdbx_description
1 polymer ?
#
loop_
_entity_poly.entity_id
_entity_poly.type
_entity_poly.pdbx_seq_one_letter_code
_entity_poly.pdbx_strand_id
1 'polypeptide(L)'
;QVRYYYANKAAVAAAKAGKPLPDGSVLFVEVYAAKLDSDKPVTGSDGFFVPDKLLLYTAMARDAGWGKDIPEMLRNENWNYAIFTADKQHRPGVNQAECLACHKPLNNVSYTFTLKQLAEAK
;
A
#
# COMPACT_ATOMS: atom_id res chain seq x y z
N GLN A 1 8.95 -6.22 -10.91
CA GLN A 1 7.84 -5.24 -10.82
C GLN A 1 8.43 -3.89 -10.46
N VAL A 2 7.76 -2.81 -10.88
CA VAL A 2 8.04 -1.43 -10.44
C VAL A 2 6.81 -0.93 -9.70
N ARG A 3 6.99 -0.22 -8.58
CA ARG A 3 5.88 0.22 -7.73
C ARG A 3 6.01 1.70 -7.42
N TYR A 4 4.94 2.45 -7.69
CA TYR A 4 4.83 3.85 -7.31
C TYR A 4 3.88 3.96 -6.13
N TYR A 5 4.35 4.55 -5.04
CA TYR A 5 3.62 4.66 -3.79
C TYR A 5 3.10 6.08 -3.63
N TYR A 6 1.83 6.18 -3.30
CA TYR A 6 1.09 7.42 -3.11
C TYR A 6 0.40 7.40 -1.75
N ALA A 7 0.22 8.58 -1.19
CA ALA A 7 -0.48 8.77 0.07
C ALA A 7 -1.27 10.07 0.03
N ASN A 8 -2.42 10.10 0.70
CA ASN A 8 -3.18 11.33 0.82
C ASN A 8 -2.53 12.30 1.83
N LYS A 9 -2.96 13.57 1.78
CA LYS A 9 -2.39 14.63 2.62
C LYS A 9 -2.48 14.34 4.11
N ALA A 10 -3.56 13.69 4.57
CA ALA A 10 -3.75 13.32 5.97
C ALA A 10 -2.66 12.34 6.45
N ALA A 11 -2.41 11.27 5.69
CA ALA A 11 -1.38 10.30 5.98
C ALA A 11 0.03 10.93 5.98
N VAL A 12 0.34 11.75 4.97
CA VAL A 12 1.65 12.45 4.86
C VAL A 12 1.86 13.40 6.04
N ALA A 13 0.86 14.20 6.40
CA ALA A 13 0.96 15.16 7.49
C ALA A 13 1.19 14.46 8.84
N ALA A 14 0.48 13.36 9.11
CA ALA A 14 0.66 12.58 10.33
C ALA A 14 2.05 11.94 10.40
N ALA A 15 2.52 11.33 9.31
CA ALA A 15 3.84 10.73 9.24
C ALA A 15 4.96 11.77 9.46
N LYS A 16 4.88 12.94 8.81
CA LYS A 16 5.81 14.06 9.01
C LYS A 16 5.83 14.57 10.45
N ALA A 17 4.70 14.49 11.15
CA ALA A 17 4.60 14.86 12.56
C ALA A 17 5.04 13.74 13.53
N GLY A 18 5.53 12.60 13.03
CA GLY A 18 5.91 11.46 13.85
C GLY A 18 4.72 10.78 14.55
N LYS A 19 3.50 10.97 14.03
CA LYS A 19 2.27 10.43 14.59
C LYS A 19 1.82 9.17 13.86
N PRO A 20 1.08 8.26 14.52
CA PRO A 20 0.36 7.21 13.82
C PRO A 20 -0.57 7.78 12.74
N LEU A 21 -0.78 7.02 11.67
CA LEU A 21 -1.68 7.42 10.59
C LEU A 21 -3.14 7.38 11.08
N PRO A 22 -3.87 8.51 11.01
CA PRO A 22 -5.23 8.62 11.55
C PRO A 22 -6.26 7.96 10.63
N ASP A 23 -7.48 7.79 11.14
CA ASP A 23 -8.66 7.53 10.30
C ASP A 23 -8.77 8.62 9.21
N GLY A 24 -9.19 8.24 8.01
CA GLY A 24 -9.10 9.05 6.79
C GLY A 24 -7.75 8.92 6.06
N SER A 25 -6.79 8.16 6.57
CA SER A 25 -5.54 7.86 5.85
C SER A 25 -5.78 6.90 4.68
N VAL A 26 -5.18 7.22 3.53
CA VAL A 26 -5.19 6.36 2.34
C VAL A 26 -3.79 6.25 1.79
N LEU A 27 -3.34 5.01 1.57
CA LEU A 27 -2.13 4.64 0.86
C LEU A 27 -2.51 3.87 -0.39
N PHE A 28 -1.93 4.25 -1.52
CA PHE A 28 -2.27 3.71 -2.83
C PHE A 28 -0.99 3.37 -3.57
N VAL A 29 -0.99 2.27 -4.31
CA VAL A 29 0.17 1.79 -5.04
C VAL A 29 -0.23 1.43 -6.45
N GLU A 30 0.48 1.96 -7.42
CA GLU A 30 0.44 1.46 -8.80
C GLU A 30 1.51 0.38 -8.96
N VAL A 31 1.13 -0.78 -9.48
CA VAL A 31 2.03 -1.91 -9.68
C VAL A 31 2.21 -2.16 -11.17
N TYR A 32 3.43 -1.94 -11.65
CA TYR A 32 3.82 -2.13 -13.05
C TYR A 32 4.66 -3.39 -13.21
N ALA A 33 4.56 -4.02 -14.39
CA ALA A 33 5.59 -4.93 -14.88
C ALA A 33 6.91 -4.17 -15.03
N ALA A 34 8.03 -4.88 -14.83
CA ALA A 34 9.32 -4.33 -15.24
C ALA A 34 9.50 -4.60 -16.74
N LYS A 35 10.00 -3.61 -17.49
CA LYS A 35 10.40 -3.82 -18.88
C LYS A 35 11.48 -4.89 -18.92
N LEU A 36 11.33 -5.86 -19.82
CA LEU A 36 12.30 -6.93 -20.02
C LEU A 36 13.04 -6.73 -21.34
N ASP A 37 14.33 -7.06 -21.35
CA ASP A 37 15.13 -7.34 -22.52
C ASP A 37 15.71 -8.74 -22.37
N SER A 38 15.37 -9.65 -23.29
CA SER A 38 15.83 -11.04 -23.26
C SER A 38 15.61 -11.71 -21.87
N ASP A 39 14.37 -11.58 -21.35
CA ASP A 39 13.91 -12.04 -20.03
C ASP A 39 14.60 -11.43 -18.80
N LYS A 40 15.42 -10.40 -18.99
CA LYS A 40 16.08 -9.67 -17.89
C LYS A 40 15.47 -8.29 -17.70
N PRO A 41 15.19 -7.86 -16.46
CA PRO A 41 14.71 -6.50 -16.19
C PRO A 41 15.69 -5.43 -16.67
N VAL A 42 15.18 -4.48 -17.44
CA VAL A 42 15.94 -3.30 -17.86
C VAL A 42 16.05 -2.33 -16.69
N THR A 43 17.27 -1.88 -16.39
CA THR A 43 17.55 -0.86 -15.36
C THR A 43 17.70 0.50 -16.04
N GLY A 44 17.00 1.52 -15.54
CA GLY A 44 17.06 2.90 -16.00
C GLY A 44 18.32 3.62 -15.50
N SER A 45 18.53 4.85 -15.98
CA SER A 45 19.66 5.69 -15.54
C SER A 45 19.57 6.14 -14.08
N ASP A 46 18.39 6.00 -13.46
CA ASP A 46 18.14 6.25 -12.04
C ASP A 46 18.47 5.05 -11.13
N GLY A 47 18.89 3.92 -11.72
CA GLY A 47 19.21 2.69 -10.99
C GLY A 47 18.00 1.84 -10.62
N PHE A 48 16.78 2.24 -11.01
CA PHE A 48 15.57 1.44 -10.82
C PHE A 48 15.21 0.68 -12.09
N PHE A 49 14.39 -0.37 -11.96
CA PHE A 49 13.83 -1.03 -13.14
C PHE A 49 12.89 -0.08 -13.89
N VAL A 50 12.96 -0.12 -15.22
CA VAL A 50 12.08 0.67 -16.08
C VAL A 50 10.67 0.07 -16.03
N PRO A 51 9.62 0.87 -15.75
CA PRO A 51 8.24 0.38 -15.79
C PRO A 51 7.81 0.06 -17.22
N ASP A 52 6.93 -0.93 -17.35
CA ASP A 52 6.26 -1.27 -18.61
C ASP A 52 4.72 -1.21 -18.41
N LYS A 53 4.01 -2.34 -18.52
CA LYS A 53 2.56 -2.39 -18.40
C LYS A 53 2.09 -2.25 -16.95
N LEU A 54 1.10 -1.39 -16.70
CA LEU A 54 0.36 -1.36 -15.43
C LEU A 54 -0.41 -2.67 -15.24
N LEU A 55 -0.21 -3.34 -14.10
CA LEU A 55 -0.82 -4.64 -13.80
C LEU A 55 -2.06 -4.50 -12.94
N LEU A 56 -1.96 -3.75 -11.86
CA LEU A 56 -3.00 -3.59 -10.84
C LEU A 56 -2.69 -2.39 -9.94
N TYR A 57 -3.65 -2.07 -9.09
CA TYR A 57 -3.45 -1.17 -7.96
C TYR A 57 -3.63 -1.91 -6.65
N THR A 58 -2.90 -1.52 -5.62
CA THR A 58 -3.19 -1.93 -4.24
C THR A 58 -3.49 -0.71 -3.41
N ALA A 59 -4.43 -0.83 -2.47
CA ALA A 59 -4.74 0.23 -1.55
C ALA A 59 -4.82 -0.32 -0.13
N MET A 60 -4.42 0.50 0.83
CA MET A 60 -4.86 0.35 2.21
C MET A 60 -5.41 1.68 2.70
N ALA A 61 -6.53 1.60 3.40
CA ALA A 61 -7.21 2.76 3.92
C ALA A 61 -7.73 2.46 5.33
N ARG A 62 -7.86 3.52 6.11
CA ARG A 62 -8.29 3.47 7.49
C ARG A 62 -9.47 4.41 7.67
N ASP A 63 -10.54 3.94 8.29
CA ASP A 63 -11.64 4.80 8.71
C ASP A 63 -12.37 4.25 9.94
N ALA A 64 -13.05 5.13 10.68
CA ALA A 64 -13.65 4.81 11.96
C ALA A 64 -14.60 3.61 11.86
N GLY A 65 -14.33 2.59 12.68
CA GLY A 65 -15.18 1.40 12.80
C GLY A 65 -14.99 0.34 11.72
N TRP A 66 -14.11 0.55 10.74
CA TRP A 66 -13.86 -0.42 9.66
C TRP A 66 -13.22 -1.74 10.14
N GLY A 67 -12.69 -1.78 11.35
CA GLY A 67 -12.15 -3.00 11.96
C GLY A 67 -13.14 -3.85 12.74
N LYS A 68 -14.34 -3.32 13.01
CA LYS A 68 -15.24 -3.85 14.06
C LYS A 68 -15.63 -5.33 13.86
N ASP A 69 -15.78 -5.73 12.60
CA ASP A 69 -16.24 -7.07 12.21
C ASP A 69 -15.07 -8.05 11.96
N ILE A 70 -13.82 -7.56 12.01
CA ILE A 70 -12.61 -8.39 11.84
C ILE A 70 -12.23 -8.99 13.20
N PRO A 71 -12.01 -10.32 13.33
CA PRO A 71 -11.53 -10.93 14.58
C PRO A 71 -10.24 -10.29 15.09
N GLU A 72 -10.14 -10.06 16.40
CA GLU A 72 -9.00 -9.35 17.01
C GLU A 72 -7.63 -9.94 16.62
N MET A 73 -7.55 -11.26 16.52
CA MET A 73 -6.34 -11.99 16.09
C MET A 73 -5.81 -11.52 14.73
N LEU A 74 -6.69 -11.12 13.81
CA LEU A 74 -6.35 -10.62 12.47
C LEU A 74 -6.48 -9.10 12.34
N ARG A 75 -7.19 -8.43 13.24
CA ARG A 75 -7.57 -7.02 13.12
C ARG A 75 -6.36 -6.07 13.15
N ASN A 76 -6.27 -5.20 12.15
CA ASN A 76 -5.26 -4.13 12.07
C ASN A 76 -5.89 -2.79 12.45
N GLU A 77 -6.43 -2.70 13.67
CA GLU A 77 -7.31 -1.61 14.08
C GLU A 77 -8.42 -1.38 13.03
N ASN A 78 -8.47 -0.19 12.43
CA ASN A 78 -9.44 0.22 11.40
C ASN A 78 -8.92 0.03 9.97
N TRP A 79 -7.73 -0.52 9.77
CA TRP A 79 -7.14 -0.68 8.43
C TRP A 79 -7.81 -1.79 7.63
N ASN A 80 -8.15 -1.46 6.39
CA ASN A 80 -8.61 -2.40 5.38
C ASN A 80 -7.77 -2.29 4.11
N TYR A 81 -7.82 -3.35 3.32
CA TYR A 81 -6.92 -3.57 2.18
C TYR A 81 -7.74 -3.97 0.98
N ALA A 82 -7.36 -3.46 -0.19
CA ALA A 82 -8.01 -3.79 -1.45
C ALA A 82 -6.99 -3.89 -2.57
N ILE A 83 -7.34 -4.69 -3.58
CA ILE A 83 -6.64 -4.75 -4.85
C ILE A 83 -7.64 -4.35 -5.91
N PHE A 84 -7.21 -3.49 -6.84
CA PHE A 84 -8.00 -3.09 -7.99
C PHE A 84 -7.31 -3.53 -9.26
N THR A 85 -8.08 -3.95 -10.24
CA THR A 85 -7.59 -4.27 -11.59
C THR A 85 -7.17 -2.98 -12.33
N ALA A 86 -6.44 -3.11 -13.45
CA ALA A 86 -5.95 -1.95 -14.19
C ALA A 86 -7.07 -1.05 -14.77
N ASP A 87 -8.27 -1.61 -14.96
CA ASP A 87 -9.53 -0.91 -15.30
C ASP A 87 -10.21 -0.24 -14.10
N LYS A 88 -9.55 -0.22 -12.93
CA LYS A 88 -9.97 0.43 -11.68
C LYS A 88 -11.17 -0.23 -11.00
N GLN A 89 -11.48 -1.48 -11.34
CA GLN A 89 -12.50 -2.25 -10.64
C GLN A 89 -11.92 -2.97 -9.43
N HIS A 90 -12.73 -3.17 -8.38
CA HIS A 90 -12.30 -3.99 -7.24
C HIS A 90 -12.06 -5.43 -7.71
N ARG A 91 -10.92 -6.02 -7.36
CA ARG A 91 -10.58 -7.38 -7.76
C ARG A 91 -11.34 -8.39 -6.90
N PRO A 92 -12.26 -9.18 -7.47
CA PRO A 92 -13.03 -10.16 -6.70
C PRO A 92 -12.14 -11.33 -6.26
N GLY A 93 -12.51 -11.98 -5.16
CA GLY A 93 -11.86 -13.20 -4.67
C GLY A 93 -10.50 -13.00 -4.01
N VAL A 94 -10.06 -11.76 -3.75
CA VAL A 94 -8.84 -11.50 -2.99
C VAL A 94 -9.07 -11.81 -1.53
N ASN A 95 -8.24 -12.69 -0.97
CA ASN A 95 -8.28 -13.06 0.43
C ASN A 95 -7.68 -11.95 1.30
N GLN A 96 -8.52 -11.11 1.89
CA GLN A 96 -8.08 -9.99 2.72
C GLN A 96 -7.32 -10.44 3.99
N ALA A 97 -7.52 -11.67 4.45
CA ALA A 97 -6.81 -12.20 5.62
C ALA A 97 -5.29 -12.23 5.43
N GLU A 98 -4.80 -12.44 4.20
CA GLU A 98 -3.37 -12.41 3.87
C GLU A 98 -2.79 -11.00 4.06
N CYS A 99 -3.51 -9.97 3.63
CA CYS A 99 -3.11 -8.58 3.83
C CYS A 99 -3.09 -8.22 5.32
N LEU A 100 -4.16 -8.59 6.04
CA LEU A 100 -4.28 -8.36 7.47
C LEU A 100 -3.12 -9.02 8.24
N ALA A 101 -2.88 -10.31 8.00
CA ALA A 101 -1.84 -11.08 8.68
C ALA A 101 -0.42 -10.54 8.40
N CYS A 102 -0.11 -10.18 7.14
CA CYS A 102 1.19 -9.65 6.76
C CYS A 102 1.46 -8.28 7.41
N HIS A 103 0.43 -7.44 7.52
CA HIS A 103 0.56 -6.11 8.12
C HIS A 103 0.43 -6.10 9.65
N LYS A 104 -0.17 -7.12 10.28
CA LYS A 104 -0.42 -7.20 11.73
C LYS A 104 0.82 -6.96 12.61
N PRO A 105 2.01 -7.51 12.31
CA PRO A 105 3.21 -7.31 13.13
C PRO A 105 3.72 -5.86 13.14
N LEU A 106 3.22 -5.01 12.25
CA LEU A 106 3.64 -3.61 12.09
C LEU A 106 2.79 -2.63 12.90
N ASN A 107 2.13 -3.11 13.97
CA ASN A 107 1.24 -2.29 14.80
C ASN A 107 1.91 -1.02 15.37
N ASN A 108 3.22 -1.05 15.62
CA ASN A 108 4.01 0.08 16.08
C ASN A 108 4.34 1.13 14.99
N VAL A 109 4.07 0.82 13.71
CA VAL A 109 4.31 1.71 12.56
C VAL A 109 3.04 1.86 11.71
N SER A 110 1.90 1.96 12.38
CA SER A 110 0.58 2.13 11.77
C SER A 110 0.20 1.04 10.78
N TYR A 111 0.70 -0.18 10.97
CA TYR A 111 0.51 -1.30 10.05
C TYR A 111 1.10 -1.05 8.65
N THR A 112 2.12 -0.18 8.50
CA THR A 112 2.69 0.18 7.20
C THR A 112 4.18 -0.12 7.12
N PHE A 113 4.65 -0.64 5.97
CA PHE A 113 6.07 -0.86 5.72
C PHE A 113 6.83 0.42 5.35
N THR A 114 6.10 1.48 5.02
CA THR A 114 6.64 2.70 4.38
C THR A 114 6.47 3.95 5.25
N LEU A 115 6.16 3.82 6.55
CA LEU A 115 5.91 4.97 7.42
C LEU A 115 7.05 6.00 7.40
N LYS A 116 8.30 5.51 7.45
CA LYS A 116 9.50 6.35 7.41
C LYS A 116 9.62 7.09 6.08
N GLN A 117 9.50 6.37 4.96
CA GLN A 117 9.56 6.94 3.62
C GLN A 117 8.44 7.94 3.37
N LEU A 118 7.26 7.71 3.94
CA LEU A 118 6.13 8.63 3.88
C LEU A 118 6.41 9.95 4.61
N ALA A 119 7.10 9.91 5.75
CA ALA A 119 7.53 11.11 6.46
C ALA A 119 8.56 11.92 5.66
N GLU A 120 9.34 11.26 4.82
CA GLU A 120 10.36 11.87 3.95
C GLU A 120 9.80 12.30 2.57
N ALA A 121 8.50 12.07 2.30
CA ALA A 121 7.87 12.41 1.04
C ALA A 121 7.94 13.92 0.76
N LYS A 122 8.33 14.28 -0.47
CA LYS A 122 8.49 15.66 -0.92
C LYS A 122 7.14 16.33 -1.17
#